data_AF-A0A120LIE9-F1
#
_entry.id   AF-A0A120LIE9-F1
#
_cell.length_a   1.000
_cell.length_b   1.000
_cell.length_c   1.000
_cell.angle_alpha   90.00
_cell.angle_beta   90.00
_cell.angle_gamma   90.00
#
_symmetry.space_group_name_H-M   'P 1'
#
loop_
_entity.id
_entity.type
_entity.pdbx_description
1 polymer ?
#
loop_
_entity_poly.entity_id
_entity_poly.type
_entity_poly.pdbx_seq_one_letter_code
_entity_poly.pdbx_strand_id
1 'polypeptide(L)'
;MQCAARCCEGCLVCRPAAPDNFARALDEIANLRNSSSSAPDAAPSVLLTLPYPISANRYWASRTVTPRGKAAFTSTYVTPEAKAYKAQVQRLALVAGVRKPIAGRVRVEFTLYPNRPQDWQKRMRKEGAAWDDTVQCLDLDNAQKVVLDSLKDVVFQDDAWVREISARRAEPDEFGARLVAVVTPLAVEQPQTDLFGAVAQERKP
;
A
#
# COMPACT_ATOMS: atom_id res chain seq x y z
N MET A 1 -25.96 12.04 43.07
CA MET A 1 -27.18 12.55 42.40
C MET A 1 -27.15 12.06 40.95
N GLN A 2 -28.11 11.19 40.61
CA GLN A 2 -28.33 10.64 39.27
C GLN A 2 -28.85 11.75 38.35
N CYS A 3 -28.30 11.87 37.13
CA CYS A 3 -28.88 12.72 36.10
C CYS A 3 -29.76 11.85 35.20
N ALA A 4 -31.07 12.00 35.37
CA ALA A 4 -32.11 11.33 34.62
C ALA A 4 -32.25 11.92 33.22
N ALA A 5 -32.52 11.05 32.25
CA ALA A 5 -32.79 11.36 30.86
C ALA A 5 -33.93 12.39 30.71
N ARG A 6 -33.61 13.57 30.18
CA ARG A 6 -34.53 14.42 29.44
C ARG A 6 -33.78 15.11 28.30
N CYS A 7 -34.29 14.92 27.09
CA CYS A 7 -33.83 15.55 25.86
C CYS A 7 -33.71 17.07 26.02
N CYS A 8 -32.50 17.59 25.82
CA CYS A 8 -32.25 19.01 25.59
C CYS A 8 -31.57 19.16 24.22
N GLU A 9 -32.37 19.45 23.19
CA GLU A 9 -31.86 20.08 21.96
C GLU A 9 -31.29 21.45 22.33
N GLY A 10 -29.98 21.65 22.15
CA GLY A 10 -29.34 22.97 22.31
C GLY A 10 -28.11 23.04 23.22
N CYS A 11 -27.66 21.94 23.85
CA CYS A 11 -26.45 21.97 24.67
C CYS A 11 -25.17 21.89 23.81
N LEU A 12 -24.38 22.98 23.77
CA LEU A 12 -23.14 23.12 23.00
C LEU A 12 -22.00 22.19 23.45
N VAL A 13 -22.21 21.37 24.49
CA VAL A 13 -21.18 20.52 25.13
C VAL A 13 -21.20 19.07 24.61
N CYS A 14 -22.21 18.70 23.81
CA CYS A 14 -22.40 17.31 23.35
C CYS A 14 -22.45 17.17 21.82
N ARG A 15 -21.67 17.96 21.06
CA ARG A 15 -21.51 17.68 19.61
C ARG A 15 -20.76 16.35 19.44
N PRO A 16 -21.35 15.32 18.80
CA PRO A 16 -20.55 14.20 18.34
C PRO A 16 -19.51 14.75 17.35
N ALA A 17 -18.25 14.33 17.51
CA ALA A 17 -17.19 14.62 16.55
C ALA A 17 -17.69 14.24 15.15
N ALA A 18 -17.58 15.18 14.22
CA ALA A 18 -17.96 14.95 12.83
C ALA A 18 -17.24 13.69 12.33
N PRO A 19 -17.94 12.73 11.68
CA PRO A 19 -17.25 11.61 11.08
C PRO A 19 -16.27 12.14 10.02
N ASP A 20 -15.03 11.68 10.09
CA ASP A 20 -13.95 12.06 9.18
C ASP A 20 -14.42 11.88 7.73
N ASN A 21 -14.71 13.00 7.06
CA ASN A 21 -15.15 13.04 5.65
C ASN A 21 -14.17 12.30 4.70
N PHE A 22 -12.93 12.09 5.15
CA PHE A 22 -11.91 11.32 4.46
C PHE A 22 -12.25 9.83 4.34
N ALA A 23 -12.82 9.22 5.38
CA ALA A 23 -13.15 7.80 5.38
C ALA A 23 -14.31 7.50 4.41
N ARG A 24 -15.30 8.41 4.33
CA ARG A 24 -16.42 8.29 3.38
C ARG A 24 -15.98 8.50 1.93
N ALA A 25 -15.10 9.46 1.66
CA ALA A 25 -14.60 9.71 0.30
C ALA A 25 -13.77 8.53 -0.24
N LEU A 26 -13.01 7.84 0.63
CA LEU A 26 -12.27 6.64 0.25
C LEU A 26 -13.19 5.45 -0.04
N ASP A 27 -14.28 5.30 0.72
CA ASP A 27 -15.29 4.25 0.51
C ASP A 27 -16.07 4.45 -0.80
N GLU A 28 -16.35 5.71 -1.16
CA GLU A 28 -17.09 6.06 -2.37
C GLU A 28 -16.23 5.89 -3.64
N ILE A 29 -14.93 6.20 -3.59
CA ILE A 29 -13.97 5.93 -4.68
C ILE A 29 -13.75 4.42 -4.85
N ALA A 30 -13.71 3.65 -3.77
CA ALA A 30 -13.60 2.19 -3.82
C ALA A 30 -14.82 1.54 -4.50
N ASN A 31 -16.03 2.00 -4.19
CA ASN A 31 -17.26 1.47 -4.78
C ASN A 31 -17.44 1.83 -6.27
N LEU A 32 -17.04 3.03 -6.70
CA LEU A 32 -17.19 3.45 -8.10
C LEU A 32 -16.26 2.69 -9.06
N ARG A 33 -15.07 2.27 -8.61
CA ARG A 33 -14.14 1.46 -9.42
C ARG A 33 -14.53 -0.01 -9.55
N ASN A 34 -15.30 -0.54 -8.59
CA ASN A 34 -15.75 -1.93 -8.62
C ASN A 34 -16.91 -2.18 -9.61
N SER A 35 -17.46 -1.13 -10.23
CA SER A 35 -18.64 -1.19 -11.09
C SER A 35 -18.33 -1.40 -12.58
N SER A 36 -17.04 -1.45 -12.99
CA SER A 36 -16.66 -1.40 -14.41
C SER A 36 -15.71 -2.51 -14.91
N SER A 37 -15.54 -3.62 -14.19
CA SER A 37 -14.74 -4.76 -14.68
C SER A 37 -15.59 -6.01 -14.90
N SER A 38 -16.03 -6.21 -16.14
CA SER A 38 -16.68 -7.42 -16.64
C SER A 38 -15.64 -8.49 -17.00
N ALA A 39 -14.93 -9.01 -15.99
CA ALA A 39 -14.17 -10.26 -16.07
C ALA A 39 -14.46 -11.06 -14.79
N PRO A 40 -15.05 -12.27 -14.87
CA PRO A 40 -15.76 -12.86 -13.74
C PRO A 40 -14.87 -13.56 -12.69
N ASP A 41 -13.54 -13.49 -12.78
CA ASP A 41 -12.66 -14.31 -11.93
C ASP A 41 -11.39 -13.62 -11.42
N ALA A 42 -11.26 -12.30 -11.65
CA ALA A 42 -10.16 -11.53 -11.08
C ALA A 42 -10.57 -11.00 -9.70
N ALA A 43 -9.88 -11.43 -8.65
CA ALA A 43 -10.08 -10.88 -7.31
C ALA A 43 -9.91 -9.33 -7.33
N PRO A 44 -10.66 -8.59 -6.50
CA PRO A 44 -10.66 -7.13 -6.54
C PRO A 44 -9.29 -6.56 -6.22
N SER A 45 -8.95 -5.43 -6.85
CA SER A 45 -7.72 -4.70 -6.55
C SER A 45 -7.81 -4.04 -5.17
N VAL A 46 -6.68 -4.01 -4.48
CA VAL A 46 -6.56 -3.44 -3.13
C VAL A 46 -5.86 -2.09 -3.22
N LEU A 47 -6.54 -1.03 -2.78
CA LEU A 47 -5.98 0.32 -2.68
C LEU A 47 -5.58 0.62 -1.24
N LEU A 48 -4.31 0.98 -1.02
CA LEU A 48 -3.77 1.32 0.29
C LEU A 48 -3.14 2.70 0.26
N THR A 49 -3.55 3.54 1.22
CA THR A 49 -2.85 4.79 1.51
C THR A 49 -1.98 4.57 2.74
N LEU A 50 -0.67 4.60 2.54
CA LEU A 50 0.34 4.32 3.55
C LEU A 50 1.05 5.61 3.97
N PRO A 51 1.54 5.70 5.22
CA PRO A 51 2.41 6.79 5.64
C PRO A 51 3.68 6.84 4.78
N TYR A 52 4.34 7.99 4.75
CA TYR A 52 5.58 8.14 4.01
C TYR A 52 6.63 7.10 4.49
N PRO A 53 7.24 6.32 3.58
CA PRO A 53 8.16 5.26 3.96
C PRO A 53 9.44 5.82 4.59
N ILE A 54 10.00 5.06 5.53
CA ILE A 54 11.35 5.32 6.04
C ILE A 54 12.38 4.92 4.98
N SER A 55 13.57 5.54 5.01
CA SER A 55 14.63 5.18 4.08
C SER A 55 15.14 3.76 4.32
N ALA A 56 15.63 3.09 3.27
CA ALA A 56 16.18 1.74 3.37
C ALA A 56 17.29 1.63 4.43
N ASN A 57 18.14 2.66 4.55
CA ASN A 57 19.22 2.72 5.54
C ASN A 57 18.73 2.83 6.99
N ARG A 58 17.55 3.42 7.21
CA ARG A 58 16.89 3.41 8.53
C ARG A 58 16.11 2.11 8.77
N TYR A 59 15.74 1.43 7.69
CA TYR A 59 14.96 0.20 7.76
C TYR A 59 15.81 -1.00 8.14
N TRP A 60 16.90 -1.23 7.40
CA TRP A 60 17.87 -2.30 7.64
C TRP A 60 19.13 -1.70 8.26
N ALA A 61 19.43 -2.10 9.51
CA ALA A 61 20.67 -1.73 10.18
C ALA A 61 21.63 -2.91 10.23
N SER A 62 22.92 -2.62 10.13
CA SER A 62 23.99 -3.61 10.23
C SER A 62 24.67 -3.51 11.59
N ARG A 63 24.88 -4.64 12.26
CA ARG A 63 25.74 -4.73 13.45
C ARG A 63 26.82 -5.77 13.24
N THR A 64 28.05 -5.43 13.63
CA THR A 64 29.14 -6.40 13.69
C THR A 64 28.97 -7.23 14.96
N VAL A 65 28.77 -8.52 14.79
CA VAL A 65 28.73 -9.49 15.90
C VAL A 65 30.07 -10.18 15.92
N THR A 66 30.76 -10.10 17.05
CA THR A 66 31.98 -10.86 17.31
C THR A 66 31.64 -11.97 18.31
N PRO A 67 31.34 -13.19 17.86
CA PRO A 67 31.12 -14.32 18.76
C PRO A 67 32.44 -14.68 19.46
N ARG A 68 32.37 -15.12 20.71
CA ARG A 68 33.56 -15.63 21.41
C ARG A 68 34.20 -16.77 20.62
N GLY A 69 35.44 -16.58 20.18
CA GLY A 69 36.24 -17.58 19.47
C GLY A 69 35.98 -17.72 17.96
N LYS A 70 35.20 -16.83 17.33
CA LYS A 70 34.98 -16.83 15.88
C LYS A 70 35.26 -15.46 15.26
N ALA A 71 35.53 -15.44 13.95
CA ALA A 71 35.65 -14.21 13.19
C ALA A 71 34.37 -13.37 13.30
N ALA A 72 34.55 -12.06 13.40
CA ALA A 72 33.44 -11.12 13.40
C ALA A 72 32.67 -11.21 12.07
N PHE A 73 31.34 -11.20 12.13
CA PHE A 73 30.49 -11.14 10.95
C PHE A 73 29.47 -10.01 11.07
N THR A 74 29.14 -9.40 9.93
CA THR A 74 28.12 -8.35 9.86
C THR A 74 26.75 -9.00 9.75
N SER A 75 25.86 -8.70 10.69
CA SER A 75 24.47 -9.16 10.69
C SER A 75 23.53 -7.99 10.44
N THR A 76 22.72 -8.09 9.38
CA THR A 76 21.68 -7.11 9.06
C THR A 76 20.39 -7.47 9.79
N TYR A 77 19.78 -6.50 10.45
CA TYR A 77 18.52 -6.66 11.17
C TYR A 77 17.55 -5.51 10.86
N VAL A 78 16.26 -5.80 11.02
CA VAL A 78 15.18 -4.80 10.87
C VAL A 78 15.10 -3.96 12.14
N THR A 79 15.18 -2.63 11.99
CA THR A 79 15.19 -1.70 13.12
C THR A 79 13.84 -1.66 13.86
N PRO A 80 13.80 -1.19 15.12
CA PRO A 80 12.53 -1.00 15.83
C PRO A 80 11.55 -0.05 15.09
N GLU A 81 12.09 0.97 14.44
CA GLU A 81 11.31 1.92 13.64
C GLU A 81 10.65 1.22 12.44
N ALA A 82 11.39 0.36 11.74
CA ALA A 82 10.85 -0.45 10.66
C ALA A 82 9.74 -1.40 11.14
N LYS A 83 9.89 -2.02 12.31
CA LYS A 83 8.83 -2.85 12.90
C LYS A 83 7.57 -2.05 13.20
N ALA A 84 7.71 -0.81 13.70
CA ALA A 84 6.59 0.09 13.94
C ALA A 84 5.88 0.48 12.64
N TYR A 85 6.66 0.76 11.58
CA TYR A 85 6.13 1.02 10.24
C TYR A 85 5.35 -0.19 9.69
N LYS A 86 5.91 -1.41 9.76
CA LYS A 86 5.22 -2.65 9.36
C LYS A 86 3.91 -2.86 10.11
N ALA A 87 3.90 -2.64 11.43
CA ALA A 87 2.69 -2.75 12.23
C ALA A 87 1.63 -1.71 11.83
N GLN A 88 2.05 -0.51 11.43
CA GLN A 88 1.13 0.52 10.92
C GLN A 88 0.55 0.13 9.56
N VAL A 89 1.37 -0.36 8.63
CA VAL A 89 0.93 -0.87 7.32
C VAL A 89 -0.08 -2.00 7.49
N GLN A 90 0.18 -2.95 8.40
CA GLN A 90 -0.74 -4.05 8.69
C GLN A 90 -2.10 -3.54 9.18
N ARG A 91 -2.12 -2.56 10.10
CA ARG A 91 -3.37 -1.95 10.57
C ARG A 91 -4.13 -1.27 9.42
N LEU A 92 -3.44 -0.53 8.55
CA LEU A 92 -4.05 0.14 7.42
C LEU A 92 -4.61 -0.84 6.38
N ALA A 93 -3.90 -1.95 6.14
CA ALA A 93 -4.39 -3.03 5.27
C ALA A 93 -5.67 -3.67 5.84
N LEU A 94 -5.74 -3.89 7.15
CA LEU A 94 -6.95 -4.36 7.81
C LEU A 94 -8.12 -3.36 7.67
N VAL A 95 -7.86 -2.06 7.79
CA VAL A 95 -8.88 -1.02 7.59
C VAL A 95 -9.38 -1.02 6.15
N ALA A 96 -8.49 -1.23 5.17
CA ALA A 96 -8.84 -1.36 3.75
C ALA A 96 -9.52 -2.70 3.39
N GLY A 97 -9.88 -3.53 4.37
CA GLY A 97 -10.61 -4.78 4.15
C GLY A 97 -9.74 -5.99 3.80
N VAL A 98 -8.41 -5.86 3.80
CA VAL A 98 -7.51 -6.98 3.57
C VAL A 98 -7.52 -7.88 4.81
N ARG A 99 -8.20 -9.02 4.72
CA ARG A 99 -8.27 -10.03 5.80
C ARG A 99 -7.36 -11.23 5.55
N LYS A 100 -7.10 -11.52 4.27
CA LYS A 100 -6.23 -12.61 3.83
C LYS A 100 -5.31 -12.06 2.74
N PRO A 101 -4.01 -12.38 2.76
CA PRO A 101 -3.11 -12.04 1.66
C PRO A 101 -3.59 -12.67 0.36
N ILE A 102 -3.45 -11.93 -0.74
CA ILE A 102 -3.71 -12.41 -2.10
C ILE A 102 -2.74 -13.57 -2.37
N ALA A 103 -3.30 -14.70 -2.79
CA ALA A 103 -2.54 -15.86 -3.26
C ALA A 103 -2.34 -15.77 -4.77
N GLY A 104 -1.15 -16.08 -5.24
CA GLY A 104 -0.82 -16.07 -6.68
C GLY A 104 -0.28 -14.73 -7.18
N ARG A 105 -0.22 -14.58 -8.51
CA ARG A 105 0.50 -13.49 -9.19
C ARG A 105 -0.16 -12.14 -8.93
N VAL A 106 0.65 -11.11 -8.71
CA VAL A 106 0.16 -9.74 -8.48
C VAL A 106 0.94 -8.72 -9.31
N ARG A 107 0.24 -7.64 -9.68
CA ARG A 107 0.81 -6.37 -10.13
C ARG A 107 0.75 -5.39 -8.97
N VAL A 108 1.81 -4.61 -8.78
CA VAL A 108 1.87 -3.58 -7.75
C VAL A 108 2.18 -2.23 -8.37
N GLU A 109 1.39 -1.23 -8.04
CA GLU A 109 1.57 0.15 -8.49
C GLU A 109 1.83 1.05 -7.28
N PHE A 110 2.92 1.80 -7.31
CA PHE A 110 3.33 2.72 -6.26
C PHE A 110 3.29 4.16 -6.78
N THR A 111 2.57 5.02 -6.07
CA THR A 111 2.64 6.47 -6.26
C THR A 111 3.13 7.13 -4.98
N LEU A 112 4.34 7.69 -5.04
CA LEU A 112 4.97 8.38 -3.92
C LEU A 112 4.64 9.88 -3.98
N TYR A 113 4.02 10.39 -2.92
CA TYR A 113 3.72 11.82 -2.74
C TYR A 113 4.73 12.42 -1.74
N PRO A 114 5.69 13.24 -2.20
CA PRO A 114 6.65 13.90 -1.34
C PRO A 114 5.99 14.97 -0.45
N ASN A 115 6.68 15.33 0.63
CA ASN A 115 6.21 16.40 1.50
C ASN A 115 6.25 17.74 0.78
N ARG A 116 5.17 18.52 0.86
CA ARG A 116 5.15 19.88 0.32
C ARG A 116 6.02 20.78 1.19
N PRO A 117 7.08 21.41 0.62
CA PRO A 117 7.94 22.29 1.39
C PRO A 117 7.20 23.60 1.74
N GLN A 118 7.52 24.21 2.87
CA GLN A 118 6.84 25.43 3.34
C GLN A 118 7.05 26.63 2.40
N ASP A 119 8.17 26.66 1.68
CA ASP A 119 8.57 27.69 0.73
C ASP A 119 8.10 27.43 -0.71
N TRP A 120 7.20 26.46 -0.94
CA TRP A 120 6.72 26.09 -2.28
C TRP A 120 6.22 27.29 -3.10
N GLN A 121 5.51 28.25 -2.48
CA GLN A 121 5.02 29.45 -3.16
C GLN A 121 6.14 30.32 -3.73
N LYS A 122 7.27 30.40 -3.02
CA LYS A 122 8.44 31.15 -3.49
C LYS A 122 9.13 30.42 -4.64
N ARG A 123 9.21 29.09 -4.56
CA ARG A 123 9.76 28.25 -5.63
C ARG A 123 8.91 28.30 -6.89
N MET A 124 7.59 28.19 -6.78
CA MET A 124 6.68 28.34 -7.92
C MET A 124 6.85 29.69 -8.65
N ARG A 125 7.04 30.79 -7.91
CA ARG A 125 7.28 32.11 -8.52
C ARG A 125 8.61 32.19 -9.28
N LYS A 126 9.62 31.43 -8.87
CA LYS A 126 10.97 31.46 -9.43
C LYS A 126 11.18 30.44 -10.55
N GLU A 127 10.69 29.23 -10.33
CA GLU A 127 10.97 28.02 -11.13
C GLU A 127 9.75 27.55 -11.93
N GLY A 128 8.58 28.18 -11.73
CA GLY A 128 7.38 27.91 -12.51
C GLY A 128 6.88 26.47 -12.29
N ALA A 129 6.71 25.72 -13.38
CA ALA A 129 6.21 24.35 -13.36
C ALA A 129 7.23 23.31 -12.88
N ALA A 130 8.53 23.65 -12.82
CA ALA A 130 9.61 22.74 -12.41
C ALA A 130 10.04 22.92 -10.95
N TRP A 131 9.21 23.62 -10.14
CA TRP A 131 9.56 23.97 -8.77
C TRP A 131 9.72 22.75 -7.84
N ASP A 132 9.12 21.62 -8.21
CA ASP A 132 9.12 20.38 -7.45
C ASP A 132 10.38 19.53 -7.69
N ASP A 133 11.16 19.81 -8.73
CA ASP A 133 12.43 19.12 -9.03
C ASP A 133 13.46 19.23 -7.90
N THR A 134 13.40 20.32 -7.14
CA THR A 134 14.31 20.61 -6.02
C THR A 134 13.79 20.14 -4.66
N VAL A 135 12.65 19.46 -4.62
CA VAL A 135 12.03 18.97 -3.37
C VAL A 135 12.73 17.70 -2.91
N GLN A 136 13.13 17.68 -1.64
CA GLN A 136 13.71 16.49 -1.03
C GLN A 136 12.68 15.35 -1.02
N CYS A 137 13.00 14.27 -1.73
CA CYS A 137 12.15 13.09 -1.86
C CYS A 137 13.01 11.85 -1.67
N LEU A 138 12.44 10.80 -1.06
CA LEU A 138 13.07 9.50 -1.01
C LEU A 138 13.22 8.93 -2.42
N ASP A 139 14.30 8.19 -2.65
CA ASP A 139 14.48 7.47 -3.90
C ASP A 139 13.37 6.44 -4.09
N LEU A 140 12.85 6.33 -5.31
CA LEU A 140 11.69 5.47 -5.60
C LEU A 140 11.99 4.00 -5.35
N ASP A 141 13.20 3.55 -5.66
CA ASP A 141 13.66 2.17 -5.42
C ASP A 141 13.78 1.88 -3.91
N ASN A 142 14.31 2.83 -3.13
CA ASN A 142 14.38 2.73 -1.68
C ASN A 142 12.98 2.63 -1.06
N ALA A 143 12.06 3.48 -1.50
CA ALA A 143 10.66 3.45 -1.08
C ALA A 143 10.01 2.10 -1.44
N GLN A 144 10.15 1.67 -2.70
CA GLN A 144 9.61 0.41 -3.20
C GLN A 144 10.11 -0.78 -2.37
N LYS A 145 11.41 -0.86 -2.08
CA LYS A 145 12.00 -1.97 -1.33
C LYS A 145 11.41 -2.08 0.09
N VAL A 146 11.28 -0.94 0.78
CA VAL A 146 10.72 -0.89 2.14
C VAL A 146 9.24 -1.23 2.15
N VAL A 147 8.47 -0.73 1.18
CA VAL A 147 7.04 -0.97 1.09
C VAL A 147 6.74 -2.42 0.72
N LEU A 148 7.44 -3.01 -0.26
CA LEU A 148 7.26 -4.42 -0.62
C LEU A 148 7.49 -5.35 0.57
N ASP A 149 8.57 -5.13 1.34
CA ASP A 149 8.84 -5.91 2.55
C ASP A 149 7.76 -5.73 3.63
N SER A 150 7.09 -4.57 3.65
CA SER A 150 6.00 -4.27 4.59
C SER A 150 4.64 -4.80 4.14
N LEU A 151 4.44 -5.04 2.84
CA LEU A 151 3.22 -5.62 2.28
C LEU A 151 3.28 -7.16 2.22
N LYS A 152 4.48 -7.74 2.25
CA LYS A 152 4.67 -9.19 2.36
C LYS A 152 3.97 -9.74 3.60
N ASP A 153 3.30 -10.89 3.44
CA ASP A 153 2.44 -11.56 4.42
C ASP A 153 1.24 -10.73 4.93
N VAL A 154 1.06 -9.51 4.44
CA VAL A 154 -0.05 -8.62 4.80
C VAL A 154 -1.05 -8.55 3.64
N VAL A 155 -0.58 -8.21 2.45
CA VAL A 155 -1.42 -7.98 1.26
C VAL A 155 -1.23 -9.08 0.22
N PHE A 156 -0.02 -9.59 0.07
CA PHE A 156 0.30 -10.75 -0.76
C PHE A 156 1.23 -11.67 0.01
N GLN A 157 1.22 -12.96 -0.33
CA GLN A 157 1.98 -13.98 0.42
C GLN A 157 3.49 -13.78 0.34
N ASP A 158 4.01 -13.59 -0.88
CA ASP A 158 5.45 -13.48 -1.10
C ASP A 158 5.73 -12.51 -2.25
N ASP A 159 6.83 -11.77 -2.15
CA ASP A 159 7.31 -10.86 -3.18
C ASP A 159 7.70 -11.59 -4.48
N ALA A 160 7.99 -12.90 -4.41
CA ALA A 160 8.19 -13.76 -5.58
C ALA A 160 6.99 -13.84 -6.52
N TRP A 161 5.79 -13.50 -6.04
CA TRP A 161 4.56 -13.49 -6.85
C TRP A 161 4.34 -12.19 -7.61
N VAL A 162 5.10 -11.13 -7.30
CA VAL A 162 4.98 -9.85 -7.99
C VAL A 162 5.57 -10.00 -9.39
N ARG A 163 4.73 -9.83 -10.42
CA ARG A 163 5.15 -9.96 -11.83
C ARG A 163 5.37 -8.63 -12.52
N GLU A 164 4.77 -7.59 -12.00
CA GLU A 164 4.86 -6.25 -12.55
C GLU A 164 4.87 -5.23 -11.43
N ILE A 165 5.80 -4.29 -11.51
CA ILE A 165 5.89 -3.17 -10.59
C ILE A 165 5.94 -1.88 -11.42
N SER A 166 5.01 -0.99 -11.14
CA SER A 166 5.04 0.38 -11.65
C SER A 166 5.26 1.32 -10.48
N ALA A 167 6.25 2.21 -10.57
CA ALA A 167 6.55 3.17 -9.53
C ALA A 167 6.70 4.57 -10.13
N ARG A 168 6.04 5.55 -9.52
CA ARG A 168 6.13 6.94 -9.93
C ARG A 168 6.20 7.90 -8.75
N ARG A 169 6.84 9.03 -8.97
CA ARG A 169 6.77 10.20 -8.10
C ARG A 169 5.62 11.09 -8.57
N ALA A 170 4.76 11.49 -7.65
CA ALA A 170 3.73 12.50 -7.90
C ALA A 170 4.18 13.86 -7.37
N GLU A 171 3.52 14.91 -7.82
CA GLU A 171 3.71 16.26 -7.29
C GLU A 171 3.28 16.33 -5.80
N PRO A 172 3.94 17.18 -4.98
CA PRO A 172 3.53 17.39 -3.60
C PRO A 172 2.14 18.02 -3.51
N ASP A 173 1.20 17.31 -2.87
CA ASP A 173 -0.18 17.76 -2.69
C ASP A 173 -0.48 18.30 -1.28
N GLU A 174 -1.74 18.66 -1.03
CA GLU A 174 -2.19 19.23 0.25
C GLU A 174 -2.42 18.18 1.35
N PHE A 175 -2.50 16.89 1.01
CA PHE A 175 -2.76 15.82 1.96
C PHE A 175 -1.46 15.29 2.61
N GLY A 176 -0.32 15.89 2.25
CA GLY A 176 0.97 15.63 2.85
C GLY A 176 1.66 14.37 2.33
N ALA A 177 2.81 14.09 2.94
CA ALA A 177 3.71 13.02 2.51
C ALA A 177 3.09 11.64 2.74
N ARG A 178 2.87 10.88 1.66
CA ARG A 178 2.29 9.54 1.71
C ARG A 178 2.72 8.69 0.53
N LEU A 179 2.45 7.39 0.64
CA LEU A 179 2.59 6.48 -0.48
C LEU A 179 1.27 5.76 -0.72
N VAL A 180 0.81 5.80 -1.97
CA VAL A 180 -0.37 5.07 -2.40
C VAL A 180 0.09 3.81 -3.12
N ALA A 181 -0.35 2.65 -2.64
CA ALA A 181 -0.09 1.35 -3.24
C ALA A 181 -1.40 0.77 -3.78
N VAL A 182 -1.39 0.32 -5.03
CA VAL A 182 -2.48 -0.46 -5.63
C VAL A 182 -1.94 -1.84 -5.92
N VAL A 183 -2.58 -2.88 -5.37
CA VAL A 183 -2.22 -4.27 -5.62
C VAL A 183 -3.34 -4.93 -6.39
N THR A 184 -3.04 -5.40 -7.59
CA THR A 184 -4.01 -6.02 -8.50
C THR A 184 -3.65 -7.49 -8.70
N PRO A 185 -4.54 -8.44 -8.40
CA PRO A 185 -4.35 -9.85 -8.72
C PRO A 185 -4.27 -10.05 -10.24
N LEU A 186 -3.31 -10.85 -10.69
CA LEU A 186 -3.19 -11.23 -12.09
C LEU A 186 -3.72 -12.66 -12.28
N ALA A 187 -4.73 -12.81 -13.14
CA ALA A 187 -5.21 -14.12 -13.53
C ALA A 187 -4.10 -14.90 -14.25
N VAL A 188 -3.98 -16.19 -13.94
CA VAL A 188 -3.14 -17.09 -14.74
C VAL A 188 -3.97 -17.49 -15.95
N GLU A 189 -3.56 -17.04 -17.14
CA GLU A 189 -4.15 -17.53 -18.38
C GLU A 189 -3.99 -19.06 -18.41
N GLN A 190 -5.11 -19.77 -18.36
CA GLN A 190 -5.10 -21.20 -18.54
C GLN A 190 -4.94 -21.47 -20.04
N PRO A 191 -3.94 -22.26 -20.48
CA PRO A 191 -3.87 -22.67 -21.86
C PRO A 191 -5.18 -23.39 -22.19
N GLN A 192 -5.91 -22.86 -23.17
CA GLN A 192 -7.22 -23.35 -23.56
C GLN A 192 -7.11 -24.85 -23.88
N THR A 193 -7.67 -25.68 -23.02
CA THR A 193 -7.59 -27.14 -23.18
C THR A 193 -8.60 -27.55 -24.24
N ASP A 194 -8.07 -27.91 -25.42
CA ASP A 194 -8.68 -28.53 -26.59
C ASP A 194 -10.20 -28.46 -26.78
N LEU A 195 -10.62 -27.69 -27.80
CA LEU A 195 -11.97 -27.66 -28.37
C LEU A 195 -12.37 -28.97 -29.09
N PHE A 196 -11.51 -30.02 -29.10
CA PHE A 196 -11.70 -31.24 -29.90
C PHE A 196 -11.64 -32.56 -29.12
N GLY A 197 -11.90 -32.56 -27.81
CA GLY A 197 -11.88 -33.77 -26.99
C GLY A 197 -13.21 -34.54 -26.89
N ALA A 198 -13.74 -35.11 -27.98
CA ALA A 198 -14.70 -36.24 -27.92
C ALA A 198 -15.04 -36.84 -29.30
N VAL A 199 -14.18 -37.69 -29.87
CA VAL A 199 -14.62 -38.79 -30.76
C VAL A 199 -13.64 -39.96 -30.68
N ALA A 200 -13.74 -40.72 -29.60
CA ALA A 200 -13.26 -42.10 -29.57
C ALA A 200 -14.50 -43.00 -29.56
N GLN A 201 -15.03 -43.32 -30.74
CA GLN A 201 -16.01 -44.40 -30.88
C GLN A 201 -15.29 -45.73 -30.70
N GLU A 202 -15.63 -46.43 -29.63
CA GLU A 202 -15.27 -47.82 -29.38
C GLU A 202 -15.70 -48.68 -30.58
N ARG A 203 -14.73 -49.22 -31.32
CA ARG A 203 -14.95 -50.39 -32.17
C ARG A 203 -14.46 -51.61 -31.39
N LYS A 204 -15.41 -52.34 -30.80
CA LYS A 204 -15.20 -53.67 -30.21
C LYS A 204 -15.18 -54.71 -31.35
N PRO A 205 -14.32 -55.76 -31.28
CA PRO A 205 -14.05 -56.70 -32.39
C PRO A 205 -15.24 -57.53 -32.83
#